data_AF-A0A8C8VZ10-F1
#
_entry.id   AF-A0A8C8VZ10-F1
#
_cell.length_a   1.000
_cell.length_b   1.000
_cell.length_c   1.000
_cell.angle_alpha   90.00
_cell.angle_beta   90.00
_cell.angle_gamma   90.00
#
_symmetry.space_group_name_H-M   'P 1'
#
loop_
_entity.id
_entity.type
_entity.pdbx_description
1 polymer ?
#
loop_
_entity_poly.entity_id
_entity_poly.type
_entity_poly.pdbx_seq_one_letter_code
_entity_poly.pdbx_strand_id
1 'polypeptide(L)'
;MHRGELLLVFFVLTVTSASKDCISRPQVHAMEGEPFYLKFCETSSPVYKNETATIRWFKHDAFHQRVELNTESSSRITFNGYDLEFWPVELEDKGTYSSQVRNDNQSWTLTVIQRKEHSCFSEKLVTNKKVEVKKALKVTCENPNYSELINHTSLYKNCKEVINPPMIQKDAEFGDAGYYSCVFSVLHNGKQYNITKTTNITVIQGNSKITPAILGRKFETVEVELGKDVALNCTALLNENDMFYWNFLSNNSDPNVHEDVNKTA
;
A
#
# COMPACT_ATOMS: atom_id res chain seq x y z
N MET A 1 26.12 41.79 48.02
CA MET A 1 26.57 41.01 46.85
C MET A 1 25.68 39.79 46.72
N HIS A 2 24.59 39.89 45.94
CA HIS A 2 23.79 38.72 45.58
C HIS A 2 24.39 38.09 44.32
N ARG A 3 24.92 36.88 44.48
CA ARG A 3 25.47 36.07 43.41
C ARG A 3 24.30 35.32 42.77
N GLY A 4 23.74 35.89 41.72
CA GLY A 4 22.74 35.21 40.90
C GLY A 4 23.41 34.10 40.09
N GLU A 5 23.00 32.85 40.31
CA GLU A 5 23.40 31.75 39.44
C GLU A 5 22.49 31.74 38.20
N LEU A 6 23.12 31.91 37.05
CA LEU A 6 22.49 31.78 35.74
C LEU A 6 22.45 30.28 35.39
N LEU A 7 21.30 29.64 35.58
CA LEU A 7 21.05 28.28 35.10
C LEU A 7 20.94 28.30 33.57
N LEU A 8 22.02 27.92 32.90
CA LEU A 8 22.07 27.64 31.47
C LEU A 8 21.34 26.31 31.20
N VAL A 9 20.07 26.41 30.81
CA VAL A 9 19.29 25.26 30.32
C VAL A 9 19.73 24.96 28.88
N PHE A 10 20.58 23.95 28.71
CA PHE A 10 20.86 23.36 27.40
C PHE A 10 19.60 22.64 26.91
N PHE A 11 18.85 23.29 26.02
CA PHE A 11 17.79 22.64 25.25
C PHE A 11 18.47 21.69 24.24
N VAL A 12 18.58 20.41 24.60
CA VAL A 12 18.97 19.37 23.66
C VAL A 12 17.81 19.22 22.68
N LEU A 13 17.95 19.80 21.48
CA LEU A 13 17.10 19.49 20.35
C LEU A 13 17.33 18.03 20.00
N THR A 14 16.49 17.14 20.55
CA THR A 14 16.41 15.77 20.07
C THR A 14 15.83 15.84 18.66
N VAL A 15 16.71 15.81 17.66
CA VAL A 15 16.32 15.59 16.27
C VAL A 15 15.77 14.16 16.21
N THR A 16 14.45 14.02 16.26
CA THR A 16 13.81 12.74 16.00
C THR A 16 13.94 12.48 14.51
N SER A 17 14.98 11.77 14.10
CA SER A 17 15.15 11.38 12.71
C SER A 17 13.94 10.53 12.31
N ALA A 18 13.24 10.88 11.24
CA ALA A 18 12.16 10.06 10.70
C ALA A 18 12.72 8.67 10.34
N SER A 19 12.31 7.64 11.09
CA SER A 19 12.79 6.28 10.85
C SER A 19 12.15 5.75 9.57
N LYS A 20 12.97 5.25 8.64
CA LYS A 20 12.49 4.60 7.41
C LYS A 20 11.56 3.43 7.73
N ASP A 21 10.54 3.23 6.90
CA ASP A 21 9.67 2.05 7.01
C ASP A 21 10.45 0.78 6.70
N CYS A 22 10.22 -0.29 7.48
CA CYS A 22 10.81 -1.59 7.20
C CYS A 22 10.12 -2.28 6.01
N ILE A 23 10.81 -3.22 5.35
CA ILE A 23 10.28 -3.90 4.16
C ILE A 23 9.97 -5.36 4.51
N SER A 24 8.71 -5.70 4.73
CA SER A 24 8.29 -7.08 5.07
C SER A 24 8.04 -7.98 3.86
N ARG A 25 7.81 -7.39 2.68
CA ARG A 25 7.52 -8.14 1.45
C ARG A 25 8.80 -8.82 0.92
N PRO A 26 8.74 -10.09 0.49
CA PRO A 26 9.93 -10.80 -0.01
C PRO A 26 10.37 -10.33 -1.39
N GLN A 27 9.43 -9.95 -2.26
CA GLN A 27 9.74 -9.43 -3.60
C GLN A 27 9.77 -7.90 -3.56
N VAL A 28 10.89 -7.32 -4.01
CA VAL A 28 11.11 -5.88 -3.96
C VAL A 28 11.56 -5.38 -5.31
N HIS A 29 10.96 -4.28 -5.76
CA HIS A 29 11.29 -3.65 -7.02
C HIS A 29 11.88 -2.26 -6.77
N ALA A 30 12.96 -1.95 -7.47
CA ALA A 30 13.61 -0.65 -7.42
C ALA A 30 13.89 -0.15 -8.85
N MET A 31 13.93 1.16 -9.04
CA MET A 31 14.27 1.77 -10.32
C MET A 31 15.78 1.98 -10.40
N GLU A 32 16.39 1.56 -11.51
CA GLU A 32 17.80 1.86 -11.79
C GLU A 32 18.08 3.37 -11.73
N GLY A 33 19.17 3.74 -11.07
CA GLY A 33 19.61 5.12 -10.93
C GLY A 33 18.89 5.92 -9.84
N GLU A 34 17.94 5.32 -9.11
CA GLU A 34 17.30 5.94 -7.94
C GLU A 34 17.89 5.44 -6.62
N PRO A 35 17.95 6.27 -5.57
CA PRO A 35 18.24 5.83 -4.22
C PRO A 35 17.27 4.76 -3.75
N PHE A 36 17.80 3.74 -3.07
CA PHE A 36 17.00 2.64 -2.55
C PHE A 36 17.55 2.15 -1.21
N TYR A 37 16.74 1.42 -0.44
CA TYR A 37 17.20 0.80 0.79
C TYR A 37 16.45 -0.50 1.09
N LEU A 38 17.12 -1.42 1.78
CA LEU A 38 16.51 -2.56 2.44
C LEU A 38 16.62 -2.36 3.95
N LYS A 39 15.50 -2.49 4.65
CA LYS A 39 15.43 -2.36 6.10
C LYS A 39 14.75 -3.56 6.72
N PHE A 40 15.44 -4.15 7.69
CA PHE A 40 14.96 -5.26 8.49
C PHE A 40 13.73 -4.87 9.32
N CYS A 41 12.70 -5.72 9.33
CA CYS A 41 11.55 -5.59 10.21
C CYS A 41 11.79 -6.37 11.50
N GLU A 42 11.94 -5.69 12.63
CA GLU A 42 12.04 -6.36 13.93
C GLU A 42 10.72 -7.07 14.28
N THR A 43 10.78 -8.37 14.53
CA THR A 43 9.60 -9.21 14.78
C THR A 43 9.22 -9.31 16.26
N SER A 44 9.97 -8.69 17.19
CA SER A 44 9.68 -8.75 18.64
C SER A 44 9.98 -7.46 19.42
N SER A 45 9.17 -7.25 20.48
CA SER A 45 9.02 -6.11 21.41
C SER A 45 10.32 -5.42 21.89
N PRO A 46 10.27 -4.18 22.46
CA PRO A 46 11.44 -3.35 22.81
C PRO A 46 12.23 -3.86 24.04
N VAL A 47 12.10 -5.15 24.37
CA VAL A 47 12.72 -5.84 25.52
C VAL A 47 14.23 -6.02 25.33
N TYR A 48 14.77 -5.78 24.13
CA TYR A 48 16.18 -6.02 23.80
C TYR A 48 17.00 -4.77 23.47
N LYS A 49 16.59 -3.58 23.96
CA LYS A 49 17.34 -2.32 23.78
C LYS A 49 18.72 -2.27 24.44
N ASN A 50 19.11 -3.30 25.20
CA ASN A 50 20.32 -3.28 26.03
C ASN A 50 21.55 -3.95 25.39
N GLU A 51 21.43 -4.54 24.21
CA GLU A 51 22.55 -5.14 23.48
C GLU A 51 22.53 -4.65 22.03
N THR A 52 23.52 -3.88 21.63
CA THR A 52 23.76 -3.42 20.25
C THR A 52 24.02 -4.62 19.36
N ALA A 53 22.97 -5.26 18.87
CA ALA A 53 23.09 -6.40 17.97
C ALA A 53 23.54 -5.90 16.60
N THR A 54 24.70 -6.37 16.14
CA THR A 54 25.20 -6.03 14.81
C THR A 54 24.41 -6.81 13.76
N ILE A 55 23.78 -6.10 12.81
CA ILE A 55 23.18 -6.70 11.64
C ILE A 55 24.26 -7.13 10.65
N ARG A 56 24.08 -8.30 10.04
CA ARG A 56 24.93 -8.79 8.95
C ARG A 56 24.11 -8.93 7.69
N TRP A 57 24.64 -8.40 6.58
CA TRP A 57 23.97 -8.43 5.28
C TRP A 57 24.71 -9.35 4.33
N PHE A 58 23.95 -10.11 3.55
CA PHE A 58 24.47 -11.06 2.58
C PHE A 58 23.79 -10.87 1.24
N LYS A 59 24.54 -10.97 0.16
CA LYS A 59 24.03 -11.15 -1.20
C LYS A 59 24.25 -12.61 -1.61
N HIS A 60 23.24 -13.22 -2.19
CA HIS A 60 23.31 -14.59 -2.67
C HIS A 60 23.88 -14.59 -4.08
N ASP A 61 24.86 -15.45 -4.32
CA ASP A 61 25.43 -15.62 -5.65
C ASP A 61 24.54 -16.49 -6.56
N ALA A 62 25.02 -16.77 -7.78
CA ALA A 62 24.31 -17.60 -8.74
C ALA A 62 24.08 -19.05 -8.27
N PHE A 63 24.85 -19.52 -7.29
CA PHE A 63 24.74 -20.86 -6.69
C PHE A 63 23.96 -20.84 -5.37
N HIS A 64 23.30 -19.72 -5.02
CA HIS A 64 22.58 -19.50 -3.76
C HIS A 64 23.48 -19.57 -2.52
N GLN A 65 24.79 -19.37 -2.68
CA GLN A 65 25.71 -19.23 -1.56
C GLN A 65 25.61 -17.81 -1.00
N ARG A 66 25.55 -17.71 0.34
CA ARG A 66 25.52 -16.42 1.04
C ARG A 66 26.92 -15.83 1.09
N VAL A 67 27.12 -14.70 0.42
CA VAL A 67 28.35 -13.90 0.48
C VAL A 67 28.06 -12.67 1.33
N GLU A 68 28.84 -12.49 2.40
CA GLU A 68 28.70 -11.31 3.28
C GLU A 68 29.11 -10.04 2.52
N LEU A 69 28.28 -9.00 2.62
CA LEU A 69 28.55 -7.73 1.98
C LEU A 69 29.56 -6.93 2.79
N ASN A 70 30.65 -6.51 2.15
CA ASN A 70 31.58 -5.52 2.70
C ASN A 70 31.45 -4.20 1.93
N THR A 71 31.10 -3.12 2.63
CA THR A 71 30.94 -1.77 2.05
C THR A 71 32.26 -1.13 1.63
N GLU A 72 33.41 -1.65 2.04
CA GLU A 72 34.72 -1.16 1.58
C GLU A 72 34.91 -1.34 0.08
N SER A 73 34.20 -2.30 -0.53
CA SER A 73 34.32 -2.62 -1.96
C SER A 73 33.45 -1.73 -2.86
N SER A 74 32.49 -0.98 -2.32
CA SER A 74 31.58 -0.13 -3.09
C SER A 74 31.26 1.16 -2.35
N SER A 75 31.61 2.29 -2.96
CA SER A 75 31.26 3.62 -2.43
C SER A 75 29.77 3.94 -2.52
N ARG A 76 29.00 3.14 -3.26
CA ARG A 76 27.57 3.34 -3.55
C ARG A 76 26.65 2.62 -2.56
N ILE A 77 27.11 1.50 -2.01
CA ILE A 77 26.34 0.67 -1.07
C ILE A 77 26.87 0.93 0.33
N THR A 78 26.00 1.34 1.24
CA THR A 78 26.40 1.75 2.59
C THR A 78 25.53 1.12 3.66
N PHE A 79 26.12 0.83 4.81
CA PHE A 79 25.38 0.45 6.01
C PHE A 79 25.09 1.68 6.86
N ASN A 80 23.82 1.90 7.16
CA ASN A 80 23.38 2.99 8.04
C ASN A 80 22.48 2.42 9.14
N GLY A 81 23.06 2.18 10.32
CA GLY A 81 22.36 1.47 11.40
C GLY A 81 21.96 0.05 10.98
N TYR A 82 20.65 -0.21 10.88
CA TYR A 82 20.09 -1.49 10.43
C TYR A 82 19.74 -1.52 8.93
N ASP A 83 20.04 -0.45 8.19
CA ASP A 83 19.61 -0.29 6.82
C ASP A 83 20.77 -0.58 5.85
N LEU A 84 20.49 -1.34 4.80
CA LEU A 84 21.35 -1.48 3.62
C LEU A 84 20.89 -0.46 2.58
N GLU A 85 21.68 0.58 2.35
CA GLU A 85 21.33 1.68 1.45
C GLU A 85 22.12 1.61 0.13
N PHE A 86 21.47 2.05 -0.96
CA PHE A 86 22.01 2.11 -2.31
C PHE A 86 21.90 3.56 -2.82
N TRP A 87 23.01 4.16 -3.21
CA TRP A 87 23.08 5.58 -3.61
C TRP A 87 23.73 5.79 -4.99
N PRO A 88 23.09 5.41 -6.12
CA PRO A 88 21.76 4.81 -6.26
C PRO A 88 21.81 3.27 -6.37
N VAL A 89 20.73 2.61 -6.75
CA VAL A 89 20.73 1.19 -7.18
C VAL A 89 21.07 1.06 -8.67
N GLU A 90 21.78 -0.01 -9.05
CA GLU A 90 22.17 -0.33 -10.44
C GLU A 90 21.70 -1.73 -10.86
N LEU A 91 21.69 -2.03 -12.17
CA LEU A 91 21.18 -3.32 -12.68
C LEU A 91 21.92 -4.54 -12.12
N GLU A 92 23.21 -4.40 -11.81
CA GLU A 92 24.05 -5.44 -11.19
C GLU A 92 23.66 -5.77 -9.73
N ASP A 93 22.91 -4.88 -9.07
CA ASP A 93 22.40 -5.11 -7.72
C ASP A 93 21.21 -6.07 -7.70
N LYS A 94 20.66 -6.46 -8.87
CA LYS A 94 19.62 -7.47 -8.93
C LYS A 94 20.09 -8.77 -8.27
N GLY A 95 19.27 -9.32 -7.38
CA GLY A 95 19.58 -10.59 -6.73
C GLY A 95 18.81 -10.82 -5.44
N THR A 96 19.17 -11.89 -4.73
CA THR A 96 18.61 -12.20 -3.42
C THR A 96 19.55 -11.68 -2.33
N TYR A 97 18.97 -10.95 -1.38
CA TYR A 97 19.65 -10.39 -0.22
C TYR A 97 19.05 -11.02 1.03
N SER A 98 19.88 -11.24 2.04
CA SER A 98 19.40 -11.64 3.36
C SER A 98 20.11 -10.89 4.46
N SER A 99 19.41 -10.59 5.54
CA SER A 99 19.96 -9.98 6.73
C SER A 99 19.84 -10.91 7.92
N GLN A 100 20.87 -10.96 8.76
CA GLN A 100 20.87 -11.72 10.00
C GLN A 100 21.07 -10.78 11.18
N VAL A 101 20.14 -10.79 12.12
CA VAL A 101 20.24 -10.11 13.42
C VAL A 101 20.02 -11.16 14.50
N ARG A 102 21.09 -11.57 15.19
CA ARG A 102 21.07 -12.70 16.14
C ARG A 102 20.48 -13.97 15.50
N ASN A 103 19.30 -14.40 15.96
CA ASN A 103 18.58 -15.57 15.45
C ASN A 103 17.55 -15.24 14.37
N ASP A 104 17.22 -13.96 14.19
CA ASP A 104 16.25 -13.54 13.19
C ASP A 104 16.92 -13.35 11.84
N ASN A 105 16.24 -13.82 10.80
CA ASN A 105 16.69 -13.72 9.42
C ASN A 105 15.53 -13.25 8.53
N GLN A 106 15.82 -12.35 7.60
CA GLN A 106 14.90 -11.92 6.56
C GLN A 106 15.60 -11.96 5.22
N SER A 107 14.81 -12.26 4.18
CA SER A 107 15.31 -12.42 2.82
C SER A 107 14.42 -11.66 1.85
N TRP A 108 15.06 -11.01 0.88
CA TRP A 108 14.43 -10.21 -0.16
C TRP A 108 15.02 -10.58 -1.52
N THR A 109 14.17 -10.67 -2.54
CA THR A 109 14.60 -10.69 -3.94
C THR A 109 14.44 -9.29 -4.50
N LEU A 110 15.56 -8.61 -4.73
CA LEU A 110 15.63 -7.30 -5.35
C LEU A 110 15.63 -7.44 -6.87
N THR A 111 14.57 -6.93 -7.50
CA THR A 111 14.49 -6.76 -8.95
C THR A 111 14.71 -5.30 -9.30
N VAL A 112 15.79 -5.02 -10.03
CA VAL A 112 16.08 -3.69 -10.54
C VAL A 112 15.44 -3.51 -11.91
N ILE A 113 14.66 -2.45 -12.07
CA ILE A 113 13.94 -2.12 -13.29
C ILE A 113 14.75 -1.08 -14.05
N GLN A 114 15.14 -1.44 -15.27
CA GLN A 114 15.86 -0.55 -16.18
C GLN A 114 15.02 0.68 -16.51
N ARG A 115 15.66 1.85 -16.49
CA ARG A 115 15.03 3.11 -16.88
C ARG A 115 14.90 3.18 -18.39
N LYS A 116 13.68 3.42 -18.91
CA LYS A 116 13.45 3.65 -20.34
C LYS A 116 13.74 5.11 -20.68
N GLU A 117 14.58 5.37 -21.70
CA GLU A 117 15.02 6.74 -22.06
C GLU A 117 13.88 7.71 -22.37
N HIS A 118 12.78 7.23 -22.96
CA HIS A 118 11.68 8.10 -23.41
C HIS A 118 10.49 8.19 -22.44
N SER A 119 10.60 7.61 -21.24
CA SER A 119 9.50 7.62 -20.27
C SER A 119 9.95 8.27 -18.97
N CYS A 120 9.12 9.18 -18.43
CA CYS A 120 9.39 9.82 -17.14
C CYS A 120 9.08 8.91 -15.93
N PHE A 121 8.48 7.73 -16.16
CA PHE A 121 8.22 6.72 -15.14
C PHE A 121 8.29 5.29 -15.71
N SER A 122 8.30 4.28 -14.85
CA SER A 122 8.17 2.88 -15.27
C SER A 122 6.81 2.33 -14.89
N GLU A 123 6.08 1.79 -15.86
CA GLU A 123 4.77 1.15 -15.68
C GLU A 123 4.78 0.04 -14.61
N LYS A 124 5.92 -0.65 -14.45
CA LYS A 124 6.09 -1.73 -13.47
C LYS A 124 6.06 -1.25 -12.01
N LEU A 125 6.30 0.04 -11.76
CA LEU A 125 6.31 0.64 -10.43
C LEU A 125 5.11 1.57 -10.19
N VAL A 126 4.13 1.57 -11.10
CA VAL A 126 2.94 2.40 -10.98
C VAL A 126 1.97 1.81 -9.96
N THR A 127 1.54 2.63 -9.01
CA THR A 127 0.42 2.29 -8.12
C THR A 127 -0.89 2.75 -8.74
N ASN A 128 -1.97 1.98 -8.61
CA ASN A 128 -3.27 2.35 -9.17
C ASN A 128 -4.18 2.92 -8.07
N LYS A 129 -4.88 4.02 -8.36
CA LYS A 129 -5.86 4.64 -7.47
C LYS A 129 -7.14 4.93 -8.23
N LYS A 130 -8.25 4.32 -7.78
CA LYS A 130 -9.59 4.62 -8.30
C LYS A 130 -10.20 5.77 -7.51
N VAL A 131 -10.80 6.74 -8.19
CA VAL A 131 -11.52 7.85 -7.58
C VAL A 131 -12.86 8.00 -8.29
N GLU A 132 -13.94 8.12 -7.54
CA GLU A 132 -15.26 8.37 -8.13
C GLU A 132 -15.37 9.83 -8.56
N VAL A 133 -16.03 10.07 -9.70
CA VAL A 133 -16.34 11.42 -10.17
C VAL A 133 -17.10 12.21 -9.09
N LYS A 134 -16.81 13.51 -8.95
CA LYS A 134 -17.35 14.42 -7.92
C LYS A 134 -16.96 14.06 -6.46
N LYS A 135 -16.13 13.04 -6.21
CA LYS A 135 -15.51 12.83 -4.90
C LYS A 135 -14.17 13.55 -4.82
N ALA A 136 -13.68 13.76 -3.61
CA ALA A 136 -12.41 14.43 -3.36
C ALA A 136 -11.23 13.64 -3.95
N LEU A 137 -10.56 14.25 -4.94
CA LEU A 137 -9.28 13.82 -5.48
C LEU A 137 -8.16 14.55 -4.72
N LYS A 138 -7.33 13.77 -4.02
CA LYS A 138 -6.08 14.25 -3.41
C LYS A 138 -4.88 13.52 -4.02
N VAL A 139 -3.96 14.29 -4.58
CA VAL A 139 -2.64 13.85 -5.04
C VAL A 139 -1.61 14.63 -4.25
N THR A 140 -0.93 13.98 -3.31
CA THR A 140 0.13 14.60 -2.52
C THR A 140 1.44 13.88 -2.78
N CYS A 141 2.52 14.65 -2.97
CA CYS A 141 3.87 14.10 -3.09
C CYS A 141 4.53 14.03 -1.72
N GLU A 142 4.53 12.83 -1.12
CA GLU A 142 5.18 12.57 0.16
C GLU A 142 6.12 11.36 0.06
N ASN A 143 7.28 11.47 0.71
CA ASN A 143 8.22 10.37 0.85
C ASN A 143 8.85 10.38 2.24
N PRO A 144 8.16 9.81 3.25
CA PRO A 144 8.62 9.89 4.64
C PRO A 144 10.00 9.27 4.85
N ASN A 145 10.36 8.23 4.07
CA ASN A 145 11.65 7.53 4.17
C ASN A 145 12.87 8.38 3.76
N TYR A 146 12.65 9.49 3.05
CA TYR A 146 13.70 10.38 2.59
C TYR A 146 13.40 11.84 2.92
N SER A 147 12.41 12.12 3.77
CA SER A 147 11.87 13.47 4.02
C SER A 147 12.95 14.49 4.37
N GLU A 148 13.91 14.11 5.20
CA GLU A 148 15.02 14.97 5.66
C GLU A 148 16.05 15.29 4.57
N LEU A 149 16.12 14.45 3.52
CA LEU A 149 17.08 14.60 2.43
C LEU A 149 16.48 15.26 1.18
N ILE A 150 15.16 15.47 1.15
CA ILE A 150 14.45 16.08 0.02
C ILE A 150 14.71 17.58 0.02
N ASN A 151 15.32 18.07 -1.07
CA ASN A 151 15.53 19.49 -1.33
C ASN A 151 14.32 20.10 -2.08
N HIS A 152 13.87 19.43 -3.15
CA HIS A 152 12.81 19.92 -4.01
C HIS A 152 11.88 18.79 -4.46
N THR A 153 10.61 19.09 -4.70
CA THR A 153 9.61 18.14 -5.20
C THR A 153 8.87 18.73 -6.38
N SER A 154 8.87 18.01 -7.51
CA SER A 154 8.06 18.33 -8.69
C SER A 154 6.92 17.32 -8.86
N LEU A 155 5.77 17.77 -9.35
CA LEU A 155 4.64 16.93 -9.72
C LEU A 155 4.45 16.98 -11.24
N TYR A 156 4.28 15.82 -11.87
CA TYR A 156 4.02 15.69 -13.30
C TYR A 156 2.70 14.96 -13.51
N LYS A 157 1.90 15.41 -14.48
CA LYS A 157 0.76 14.66 -15.02
C LYS A 157 1.08 14.24 -16.45
N ASN A 158 1.08 12.95 -16.73
CA ASN A 158 1.42 12.38 -18.04
C ASN A 158 2.75 12.95 -18.59
N CYS A 159 3.79 12.98 -17.76
CA CYS A 159 5.11 13.54 -18.04
C CYS A 159 5.15 15.05 -18.37
N LYS A 160 4.10 15.81 -18.03
CA LYS A 160 4.09 17.28 -18.11
C LYS A 160 4.07 17.87 -16.71
N GLU A 161 5.00 18.78 -16.43
CA GLU A 161 5.13 19.39 -15.11
C GLU A 161 3.89 20.22 -14.75
N VAL A 162 3.46 20.10 -13.49
CA VAL A 162 2.36 20.86 -12.90
C VAL A 162 2.98 22.02 -12.13
N ILE A 163 2.85 23.23 -12.67
CA ILE A 163 3.63 24.42 -12.27
C ILE A 163 3.21 25.00 -10.90
N ASN A 164 2.01 24.66 -10.38
CA ASN A 164 1.43 25.19 -9.13
C ASN A 164 0.92 24.07 -8.23
N PRO A 165 0.86 24.31 -6.89
CA PRO A 165 1.64 23.62 -5.86
C PRO A 165 1.78 22.09 -6.05
N PRO A 166 2.77 21.43 -5.39
CA PRO A 166 3.06 19.99 -5.54
C PRO A 166 1.98 19.08 -4.90
N MET A 167 0.74 19.56 -4.85
CA MET A 167 -0.43 18.86 -4.40
C MET A 167 -1.65 19.29 -5.22
N ILE A 168 -2.46 18.31 -5.61
CA ILE A 168 -3.78 18.53 -6.20
C ILE A 168 -4.81 18.14 -5.17
N GLN A 169 -5.72 19.06 -4.85
CA GLN A 169 -6.88 18.81 -4.01
C GLN A 169 -8.10 19.49 -4.63
N LYS A 170 -8.99 18.69 -5.22
CA LYS A 170 -10.24 19.17 -5.83
C LYS A 170 -11.25 18.03 -5.95
N ASP A 171 -12.46 18.31 -6.42
CA ASP A 171 -13.40 17.27 -6.81
C ASP A 171 -12.97 16.63 -8.15
N ALA A 172 -13.07 15.30 -8.22
CA ALA A 172 -12.62 14.55 -9.38
C ALA A 172 -13.52 14.76 -10.60
N GLU A 173 -12.90 15.02 -11.74
CA GLU A 173 -13.52 15.06 -13.07
C GLU A 173 -12.90 13.99 -13.96
N PHE A 174 -13.61 13.52 -14.99
CA PHE A 174 -13.07 12.51 -15.90
C PHE A 174 -11.75 12.92 -16.57
N GLY A 175 -11.55 14.22 -16.80
CA GLY A 175 -10.30 14.77 -17.33
C GLY A 175 -9.09 14.65 -16.39
N ASP A 176 -9.31 14.29 -15.12
CA ASP A 176 -8.24 14.05 -14.15
C ASP A 176 -7.63 12.66 -14.24
N ALA A 177 -8.17 11.77 -15.07
CA ALA A 177 -7.54 10.48 -15.31
C ALA A 177 -6.13 10.64 -15.89
N GLY A 178 -5.19 9.81 -15.44
CA GLY A 178 -3.82 9.80 -15.96
C GLY A 178 -2.77 9.42 -14.92
N TYR A 179 -1.51 9.48 -15.35
CA TYR A 179 -0.35 9.13 -14.54
C TYR A 179 0.19 10.38 -13.83
N TYR A 180 0.19 10.35 -12.51
CA TYR A 180 0.73 11.41 -11.66
C TYR A 180 2.06 10.95 -11.07
N SER A 181 3.15 11.58 -11.48
CA SER A 181 4.52 11.25 -11.07
C SER A 181 5.08 12.35 -10.17
N CYS A 182 5.35 11.99 -8.91
CA CYS A 182 6.09 12.81 -7.97
C CYS A 182 7.58 12.52 -8.11
N VAL A 183 8.36 13.55 -8.41
CA VAL A 183 9.82 13.48 -8.50
C VAL A 183 10.41 14.24 -7.31
N PHE A 184 11.07 13.50 -6.43
CA PHE A 184 11.74 14.04 -5.26
C PHE A 184 13.23 14.17 -5.55
N SER A 185 13.74 15.39 -5.52
CA SER A 185 15.16 15.68 -5.61
C SER A 185 15.80 15.56 -4.22
N VAL A 186 16.66 14.58 -4.05
CA VAL A 186 17.32 14.21 -2.80
C VAL A 186 18.81 14.55 -2.87
N LEU A 187 19.34 15.22 -1.84
CA LEU A 187 20.77 15.53 -1.74
C LEU A 187 21.43 14.57 -0.75
N HIS A 188 22.45 13.84 -1.19
CA HIS A 188 23.22 12.94 -0.34
C HIS A 188 24.71 13.06 -0.65
N ASN A 189 25.54 13.35 0.36
CA ASN A 189 26.99 13.56 0.25
C ASN A 189 27.40 14.50 -0.90
N GLY A 190 26.66 15.60 -1.07
CA GLY A 190 26.91 16.61 -2.11
C GLY A 190 26.47 16.24 -3.52
N LYS A 191 25.93 15.03 -3.74
CA LYS A 191 25.37 14.58 -5.02
C LYS A 191 23.84 14.58 -4.99
N GLN A 192 23.25 15.07 -6.08
CA GLN A 192 21.81 15.12 -6.25
C GLN A 192 21.30 13.83 -6.93
N TYR A 193 20.22 13.29 -6.39
CA TYR A 193 19.52 12.10 -6.87
C TYR A 193 18.04 12.38 -7.03
N ASN A 194 17.37 11.61 -7.88
CA ASN A 194 15.92 11.72 -8.07
C ASN A 194 15.24 10.40 -7.67
N ILE A 195 14.16 10.50 -6.90
CA ILE A 195 13.27 9.39 -6.58
C ILE A 195 11.93 9.66 -7.25
N THR A 196 11.39 8.70 -7.99
CA THR A 196 10.14 8.86 -8.74
C THR A 196 9.07 7.95 -8.19
N LYS A 197 7.95 8.51 -7.71
CA LYS A 197 6.75 7.73 -7.34
C LYS A 197 5.60 8.09 -8.26
N THR A 198 5.06 7.09 -8.97
CA THR A 198 3.97 7.32 -9.93
C THR A 198 2.70 6.61 -9.50
N THR A 199 1.59 7.35 -9.50
CA THR A 199 0.25 6.83 -9.27
C THR A 199 -0.59 7.03 -10.52
N ASN A 200 -1.17 5.96 -11.06
CA ASN A 200 -2.18 6.02 -12.10
C ASN A 200 -3.55 6.25 -11.46
N ILE A 201 -4.15 7.39 -11.78
CA ILE A 201 -5.48 7.78 -11.30
C ILE A 201 -6.49 7.45 -12.38
N THR A 202 -7.43 6.58 -12.03
CA THR A 202 -8.57 6.24 -12.87
C THR A 202 -9.82 6.83 -12.24
N VAL A 203 -10.51 7.71 -12.98
CA VAL A 203 -11.77 8.30 -12.53
C VAL A 203 -12.92 7.43 -13.00
N ILE A 204 -13.67 6.89 -12.06
CA ILE A 204 -14.80 5.98 -12.32
C ILE A 204 -16.12 6.71 -12.08
N GLN A 205 -17.18 6.25 -12.71
CA GLN A 205 -18.53 6.68 -12.36
C GLN A 205 -18.78 6.29 -10.90
N GLY A 206 -19.37 7.21 -10.13
CA GLY A 206 -19.71 6.93 -8.75
C GLY A 206 -20.78 5.85 -8.69
N ASN A 207 -20.50 4.76 -7.97
CA ASN A 207 -21.53 3.80 -7.60
C ASN A 207 -22.23 4.38 -6.38
N SER A 208 -23.22 5.25 -6.60
CA SER A 208 -24.08 5.70 -5.52
C SER A 208 -24.74 4.47 -4.91
N LYS A 209 -24.20 3.98 -3.79
CA LYS A 209 -24.80 2.88 -3.04
C LYS A 209 -26.20 3.33 -2.64
N ILE A 210 -27.18 2.59 -3.12
CA ILE A 210 -28.57 2.80 -2.74
C ILE A 210 -28.82 2.09 -1.42
N THR A 211 -29.66 2.66 -0.57
CA THR A 211 -30.16 1.93 0.61
C THR A 211 -31.10 0.84 0.12
N PRO A 212 -30.81 -0.45 0.39
CA PRO A 212 -31.66 -1.54 -0.10
C PRO A 212 -33.06 -1.43 0.48
N ALA A 213 -34.07 -1.69 -0.34
CA ALA A 213 -35.46 -1.57 0.09
C ALA A 213 -36.31 -2.66 -0.56
N ILE A 214 -37.09 -3.38 0.27
CA ILE A 214 -38.15 -4.26 -0.22
C ILE A 214 -39.29 -3.37 -0.72
N LEU A 215 -39.70 -3.59 -1.96
CA LEU A 215 -40.79 -2.88 -2.60
C LEU A 215 -42.12 -3.57 -2.28
N GLY A 216 -43.15 -2.76 -2.04
CA GLY A 216 -44.48 -3.26 -1.70
C GLY A 216 -44.81 -3.04 -0.22
N ARG A 217 -45.80 -3.81 0.27
CA ARG A 217 -46.27 -3.68 1.65
C ARG A 217 -45.36 -4.48 2.57
N LYS A 218 -45.10 -3.95 3.77
CA LYS A 218 -44.34 -4.66 4.81
C LYS A 218 -45.05 -5.94 5.27
N PHE A 219 -46.38 -5.95 5.18
CA PHE A 219 -47.23 -7.09 5.50
C PHE A 219 -48.21 -7.30 4.36
N GLU A 220 -48.26 -8.54 3.88
CA GLU A 220 -49.15 -8.96 2.81
C GLU A 220 -49.81 -10.27 3.20
N THR A 221 -51.13 -10.34 3.01
CA THR A 221 -51.91 -11.54 3.23
C THR A 221 -52.20 -12.14 1.86
N VAL A 222 -51.76 -13.38 1.64
CA VAL A 222 -52.03 -14.12 0.41
C VAL A 222 -53.01 -15.23 0.75
N GLU A 223 -54.17 -15.22 0.12
CA GLU A 223 -55.15 -16.30 0.24
C GLU A 223 -54.65 -17.54 -0.51
N VAL A 224 -54.82 -18.70 0.11
CA VAL A 224 -54.34 -19.97 -0.41
C VAL A 224 -55.45 -21.02 -0.33
N GLU A 225 -55.47 -21.93 -1.30
CA GLU A 225 -56.36 -23.09 -1.29
C GLU A 225 -55.56 -24.34 -0.94
N LEU A 226 -56.12 -25.19 -0.07
CA LEU A 226 -55.48 -26.45 0.31
C LEU A 226 -55.25 -27.33 -0.92
N GLY A 227 -54.04 -27.89 -1.01
CA GLY A 227 -53.64 -28.76 -2.12
C GLY A 227 -53.24 -28.03 -3.41
N LYS A 228 -53.24 -26.69 -3.43
CA LYS A 228 -52.73 -25.90 -4.56
C LYS A 228 -51.42 -25.21 -4.22
N ASP A 229 -50.52 -25.16 -5.21
CA ASP A 229 -49.28 -24.41 -5.10
C ASP A 229 -49.53 -22.90 -5.16
N VAL A 230 -48.74 -22.13 -4.40
CA VAL A 230 -48.75 -20.67 -4.43
C VAL A 230 -47.34 -20.12 -4.67
N ALA A 231 -47.24 -19.12 -5.55
CA ALA A 231 -46.00 -18.41 -5.80
C ALA A 231 -45.97 -17.10 -5.01
N LEU A 232 -45.01 -16.96 -4.08
CA LEU A 232 -44.78 -15.73 -3.35
C LEU A 232 -43.76 -14.87 -4.11
N ASN A 233 -44.17 -13.67 -4.54
CA ASN A 233 -43.31 -12.73 -5.24
C ASN A 233 -42.80 -11.67 -4.26
N CYS A 234 -41.48 -11.45 -4.22
CA CYS A 234 -40.88 -10.38 -3.43
C CYS A 234 -39.91 -9.61 -4.33
N THR A 235 -40.07 -8.29 -4.40
CA THR A 235 -39.24 -7.40 -5.24
C THR A 235 -38.45 -6.48 -4.32
N ALA A 236 -37.18 -6.25 -4.63
CA ALA A 236 -36.34 -5.35 -3.87
C ALA A 236 -35.49 -4.47 -4.79
N LEU A 237 -35.23 -3.25 -4.31
CA LEU A 237 -34.20 -2.37 -4.83
C LEU A 237 -32.88 -2.70 -4.11
N LEU A 238 -31.85 -3.09 -4.85
CA LEU A 238 -30.59 -3.66 -4.33
C LEU A 238 -29.37 -3.09 -5.06
N ASN A 239 -28.21 -3.10 -4.40
CA ASN A 239 -26.90 -2.94 -5.03
C ASN A 239 -26.40 -4.26 -5.64
N GLU A 240 -25.40 -4.19 -6.51
CA GLU A 240 -24.81 -5.35 -7.22
C GLU A 240 -24.36 -6.50 -6.30
N ASN A 241 -23.91 -6.19 -5.07
CA ASN A 241 -23.37 -7.18 -4.13
C ASN A 241 -24.30 -7.46 -2.94
N ASP A 242 -25.55 -6.99 -2.96
CA ASP A 242 -26.49 -7.23 -1.87
C ASP A 242 -27.08 -8.64 -1.95
N MET A 243 -27.35 -9.25 -0.80
CA MET A 243 -28.03 -10.54 -0.72
C MET A 243 -29.53 -10.36 -0.50
N PHE A 244 -30.33 -11.11 -1.26
CA PHE A 244 -31.78 -11.13 -1.16
C PHE A 244 -32.27 -12.58 -1.13
N TYR A 245 -32.90 -12.99 -0.04
CA TYR A 245 -33.24 -14.38 0.22
C TYR A 245 -34.55 -14.49 1.00
N TRP A 246 -35.20 -15.64 0.87
CA TRP A 246 -36.34 -16.01 1.68
C TRP A 246 -35.88 -16.63 2.99
N ASN A 247 -36.56 -16.30 4.08
CA ASN A 247 -36.37 -16.94 5.37
C ASN A 247 -37.67 -17.63 5.80
N PHE A 248 -37.69 -18.95 5.69
CA PHE A 248 -38.80 -19.77 6.17
C PHE A 248 -38.32 -20.55 7.39
N LEU A 249 -39.11 -20.54 8.46
CA LEU A 249 -38.86 -21.39 9.61
C LEU A 249 -39.15 -22.85 9.20
N SER A 250 -38.09 -23.60 8.90
CA SER A 250 -38.14 -25.04 8.74
C SER A 250 -38.29 -25.69 10.11
N ASN A 251 -39.52 -25.80 10.62
CA ASN A 251 -39.80 -26.84 11.62
C ASN A 251 -39.95 -28.15 10.85
N ASN A 252 -38.89 -28.96 10.90
CA ASN A 252 -38.72 -30.20 10.15
C ASN A 252 -39.57 -31.35 10.73
N SER A 253 -40.83 -31.10 11.07
CA SER A 253 -41.64 -32.05 11.85
C SER A 253 -43.08 -32.27 11.40
N ASP A 254 -43.58 -31.63 10.34
CA ASP A 254 -44.88 -32.01 9.77
C ASP A 254 -44.78 -32.16 8.24
N PRO A 255 -44.66 -33.39 7.72
CA PRO A 255 -44.89 -33.63 6.31
C PRO A 255 -46.39 -33.47 6.08
N ASN A 256 -46.80 -32.36 5.49
CA ASN A 256 -48.12 -32.26 4.85
C ASN A 256 -48.12 -33.18 3.60
N VAL A 257 -48.17 -34.49 3.84
CA VAL A 257 -48.49 -35.50 2.83
C VAL A 257 -49.90 -35.94 3.16
N HIS A 258 -50.88 -35.31 2.50
CA HIS A 258 -52.16 -35.97 2.34
C HIS A 258 -51.94 -37.13 1.37
N GLU A 259 -51.77 -38.34 1.92
CA GLU A 259 -51.91 -39.57 1.15
C GLU A 259 -53.38 -39.69 0.73
N ASP A 260 -53.70 -39.25 -0.49
CA ASP A 260 -54.94 -39.65 -1.16
C ASP A 260 -54.87 -41.14 -1.50
N VAL A 261 -55.23 -41.98 -0.52
CA VAL A 261 -55.50 -43.40 -0.77
C VAL A 261 -56.88 -43.51 -1.42
N ASN A 262 -56.91 -43.33 -2.74
CA ASN A 262 -58.00 -43.85 -3.57
C ASN A 262 -58.01 -45.38 -3.48
N LYS A 263 -58.87 -45.93 -2.62
CA LYS A 263 -59.30 -47.33 -2.72
C LYS A 263 -60.66 -47.36 -3.40
N THR A 264 -60.61 -47.57 -4.72
CA THR A 264 -61.71 -48.15 -5.50
C THR A 264 -62.02 -49.56 -5.02
N ALA A 265 -63.30 -49.81 -4.71
CA ALA A 265 -64.02 -51.06 -4.95
C ALA A 265 -65.52 -50.72 -5.05
#